data_AF-A0A0S8GZB6-F1
#
_entry.id   AF-A0A0S8GZB6-F1
#
_cell.length_a   1.000
_cell.length_b   1.000
_cell.length_c   1.000
_cell.angle_alpha   90.00
_cell.angle_beta   90.00
_cell.angle_gamma   90.00
#
_symmetry.space_group_name_H-M   'P 1'
#
loop_
_entity.id
_entity.type
_entity.pdbx_description
1 polymer ?
#
loop_
_entity_poly.entity_id
_entity_poly.type
_entity_poly.pdbx_seq_one_letter_code
_entity_poly.pdbx_strand_id
1 'polypeptide(L)'
;MTWQDPQWDEQPTESVAQRRILLLRQWINERPKLIYGVAAGTGILFLVVLIILLKPPTNRPSVQMVWFYDLNRQSLFAAPDDQLPPIKAPSQGKKETELKGVRAYAFYYNDQEDKTKEFVGYLENYTKEARQAHEKLTSAQGNERAVLLGRINEGRLVRRLEDAEWVAAHSPEGLKVMREAMKPNEDGILPRPWPVSEK
;
A
#
# COMPACT_ATOMS: atom_id res chain seq x y z
N MET A 1 21.10 1.47 98.38
CA MET A 1 20.00 1.20 97.44
C MET A 1 20.49 1.65 96.07
N THR A 2 21.12 0.73 95.33
CA THR A 2 21.77 1.03 94.04
C THR A 2 20.86 0.53 92.92
N TRP A 3 20.37 1.45 92.10
CA TRP A 3 19.64 1.15 90.88
C TRP A 3 20.61 0.54 89.85
N GLN A 4 20.28 -0.63 89.30
CA GLN A 4 20.91 -1.18 88.10
C GLN A 4 20.00 -0.85 86.92
N ASP A 5 20.54 -0.13 85.93
CA ASP A 5 19.83 0.18 84.69
C ASP A 5 19.60 -1.09 83.85
N PRO A 6 18.44 -1.25 83.18
CA PRO A 6 18.20 -2.36 82.28
C PRO A 6 19.03 -2.20 81.00
N GLN A 7 19.91 -3.16 80.71
CA GLN A 7 20.51 -3.31 79.39
C GLN A 7 19.43 -3.76 78.39
N TRP A 8 19.05 -2.87 77.47
CA TRP A 8 18.30 -3.24 76.29
C TRP A 8 19.27 -3.75 75.23
N ASP A 9 19.31 -5.06 75.03
CA ASP A 9 19.96 -5.67 73.88
C ASP A 9 19.16 -5.33 72.61
N GLU A 10 19.56 -4.27 71.91
CA GLU A 10 19.12 -4.04 70.53
C GLU A 10 19.74 -5.12 69.63
N GLN A 11 19.02 -6.22 69.44
CA GLN A 11 19.32 -7.16 68.35
C GLN A 11 18.95 -6.49 67.02
N PRO A 12 19.88 -6.24 66.09
CA PRO A 12 19.55 -5.68 64.79
C PRO A 12 18.83 -6.76 63.98
N THR A 13 17.50 -6.64 63.87
CA THR A 13 16.72 -7.48 62.96
C THR A 13 17.06 -7.07 61.52
N GLU A 14 18.08 -7.67 60.93
CA GLU A 14 18.27 -7.64 59.48
C GLU A 14 16.94 -8.04 58.84
N SER A 15 16.34 -7.09 58.12
CA SER A 15 15.05 -7.34 57.49
C SER A 15 15.18 -8.54 56.54
N VAL A 16 14.15 -9.38 56.46
CA VAL A 16 14.10 -10.54 55.56
C VAL A 16 14.48 -10.15 54.11
N ALA A 17 14.22 -8.91 53.72
CA ALA A 17 14.64 -8.34 52.44
C ALA A 17 16.18 -8.26 52.26
N GLN A 18 16.92 -7.84 53.28
CA GLN A 18 18.39 -7.76 53.24
C GLN A 18 19.03 -9.14 53.12
N ARG A 19 18.53 -10.13 53.88
CA ARG A 19 19.00 -11.52 53.78
C ARG A 19 18.75 -12.10 52.38
N ARG A 20 17.60 -11.83 51.78
CA ARG A 20 17.29 -12.26 50.40
C ARG A 20 18.24 -11.62 49.37
N ILE A 21 18.58 -10.33 49.52
CA ILE A 21 19.52 -9.64 48.62
C ILE A 21 20.94 -10.22 48.75
N LEU A 22 21.39 -10.52 49.97
CA LEU A 22 22.72 -11.10 50.20
C LEU A 22 22.82 -12.54 49.65
N LEU A 23 21.80 -13.36 49.90
CA LEU A 23 21.73 -14.72 49.33
C LEU A 23 21.69 -14.69 47.80
N LEU A 24 20.98 -13.72 47.20
CA LEU A 24 20.95 -13.53 45.76
C LEU A 24 22.34 -13.14 45.21
N ARG A 25 23.05 -12.21 45.85
CA ARG A 25 24.41 -11.82 45.45
C ARG A 25 25.39 -12.98 45.55
N GLN A 26 25.31 -13.76 46.62
CA GLN A 26 26.16 -14.94 46.80
C GLN A 26 25.89 -15.99 45.71
N TRP A 27 24.61 -16.28 45.45
CA TRP A 27 24.21 -17.21 44.39
C TRP A 27 24.66 -16.77 42.99
N ILE A 28 24.55 -15.47 42.69
CA ILE A 28 25.05 -14.86 41.44
C ILE A 28 26.57 -15.10 41.31
N ASN A 29 27.34 -14.86 42.38
CA ASN A 29 28.80 -15.04 42.36
C ASN A 29 29.23 -16.52 42.28
N GLU A 30 28.43 -17.46 42.79
CA GLU A 30 28.73 -18.89 42.74
C GLU A 30 28.54 -19.51 41.34
N ARG A 31 27.78 -18.87 40.44
CA ARG A 31 27.45 -19.41 39.12
C ARG A 31 27.71 -18.44 37.95
N PRO A 32 28.94 -17.92 37.80
CA PRO A 32 29.25 -16.92 36.77
C PRO A 32 28.99 -17.42 35.35
N LYS A 33 29.21 -18.71 35.08
CA LYS A 33 28.95 -19.33 33.77
C LYS A 33 27.48 -19.26 33.33
N LEU A 34 26.54 -19.41 34.28
CA LEU A 34 25.10 -19.30 33.98
C LEU A 34 24.72 -17.86 33.64
N ILE A 35 25.27 -16.88 34.35
CA ILE A 35 25.02 -15.46 34.09
C ILE A 35 25.53 -15.08 32.71
N TYR A 36 26.75 -15.50 32.35
CA TYR A 36 27.28 -15.28 31.00
C TYR A 36 26.40 -15.93 29.93
N GLY A 37 25.89 -17.14 30.18
CA GLY A 37 24.96 -17.82 29.27
C GLY A 37 23.65 -17.07 29.08
N VAL A 38 23.04 -16.59 30.17
CA VAL A 38 21.78 -15.81 30.13
C VAL A 38 21.99 -14.47 29.44
N ALA A 39 23.07 -13.75 29.77
CA ALA A 39 23.39 -12.46 29.16
C ALA A 39 23.66 -12.60 27.66
N ALA A 40 24.47 -13.58 27.26
CA ALA A 40 24.75 -13.87 25.86
C ALA A 40 23.48 -14.27 25.10
N GLY A 41 22.65 -15.15 25.67
CA GLY A 41 21.37 -15.56 25.07
C GLY A 41 20.41 -14.39 24.89
N THR A 42 20.30 -13.51 25.89
CA THR A 42 19.46 -12.31 25.82
C THR A 42 19.97 -11.33 24.76
N GLY A 43 21.29 -11.13 24.68
CA GLY A 43 21.91 -10.30 23.66
C GLY A 43 21.66 -10.82 22.24
N ILE A 44 21.80 -12.12 22.02
CA ILE A 44 21.50 -12.77 20.73
C ILE A 44 20.03 -12.61 20.37
N LEU A 45 19.12 -12.86 21.32
CA LEU A 45 17.69 -12.73 21.09
C LEU A 45 17.32 -11.29 20.70
N PHE A 46 17.86 -10.29 21.41
CA PHE A 46 17.66 -8.89 21.09
C PHE A 46 18.17 -8.55 19.68
N LEU A 47 19.35 -9.06 19.30
CA LEU A 47 19.93 -8.84 17.98
C LEU A 47 19.09 -9.47 16.87
N VAL A 48 18.54 -10.67 17.09
CA VAL A 48 17.62 -11.34 16.16
C VAL A 48 16.33 -10.54 16.00
N VAL A 49 15.72 -10.09 17.09
CA VAL A 49 14.51 -9.25 17.04
C VAL A 49 14.80 -7.94 16.32
N LEU A 50 15.94 -7.30 16.60
CA LEU A 50 16.35 -6.07 15.93
C LEU A 50 16.53 -6.31 14.41
N ILE A 51 17.16 -7.40 13.99
CA ILE A 51 17.30 -7.75 12.57
C ILE A 51 15.92 -7.99 11.92
N ILE A 52 14.99 -8.63 12.61
CA ILE A 52 13.62 -8.85 12.11
C ILE A 52 12.88 -7.52 11.97
N LEU A 53 13.00 -6.62 12.94
CA LEU A 53 12.36 -5.30 12.92
C LEU A 53 12.99 -4.34 11.89
N LEU A 54 14.28 -4.47 11.62
CA LEU A 54 15.01 -3.66 10.63
C LEU A 54 14.84 -4.16 9.19
N LYS A 55 14.32 -5.38 8.98
CA LYS A 55 14.04 -5.86 7.62
C LYS A 55 12.89 -5.02 7.04
N PRO A 56 13.11 -4.28 5.94
CA PRO A 56 12.02 -3.59 5.27
C PRO A 56 10.97 -4.63 4.86
N PRO A 57 9.67 -4.33 4.98
CA PRO A 57 8.62 -5.25 4.56
C PRO A 57 8.89 -5.66 3.13
N THR A 58 9.03 -6.97 2.90
CA THR A 58 9.13 -7.57 1.58
C THR A 58 7.74 -7.64 0.95
N ASN A 59 7.05 -6.50 0.91
CA ASN A 59 5.90 -6.31 0.06
C ASN A 59 6.45 -6.19 -1.35
N ARG A 60 6.66 -7.33 -2.01
CA ARG A 60 6.70 -7.31 -3.48
C ARG A 60 5.34 -6.76 -3.89
N PRO A 61 5.26 -5.62 -4.57
CA PRO A 61 3.98 -5.15 -5.06
C PRO A 61 3.44 -6.26 -5.96
N SER A 62 2.37 -6.93 -5.54
CA SER A 62 1.59 -7.75 -6.45
C SER A 62 1.13 -6.81 -7.55
N VAL A 63 1.63 -7.01 -8.76
CA VAL A 63 1.26 -6.20 -9.91
C VAL A 63 -0.23 -6.44 -10.15
N GLN A 64 -1.06 -5.49 -9.72
CA GLN A 64 -2.50 -5.57 -9.91
C GLN A 64 -2.77 -5.40 -11.40
N MET A 65 -3.61 -6.28 -11.96
CA MET A 65 -4.05 -6.18 -13.34
C MET A 65 -5.30 -5.31 -13.39
N VAL A 66 -5.34 -4.39 -14.34
CA VAL A 66 -6.49 -3.53 -14.62
C VAL A 66 -6.89 -3.63 -16.09
N TRP A 67 -8.11 -3.19 -16.38
CA TRP A 67 -8.63 -3.18 -17.74
C TRP A 67 -8.03 -2.03 -18.55
N PHE A 68 -7.60 -2.36 -19.76
CA PHE A 68 -7.29 -1.42 -20.83
C PHE A 68 -8.19 -1.72 -22.03
N TYR A 69 -8.41 -0.72 -22.86
CA TYR A 69 -9.21 -0.80 -24.07
C TYR A 69 -8.32 -0.60 -25.30
N ASP A 70 -8.38 -1.54 -26.23
CA ASP A 70 -7.73 -1.46 -27.52
C ASP A 70 -8.58 -0.60 -28.46
N LEU A 71 -8.11 0.63 -28.77
CA LEU A 71 -8.85 1.56 -29.62
C LEU A 71 -8.98 1.08 -31.08
N ASN A 72 -8.08 0.21 -31.56
CA ASN A 72 -8.13 -0.31 -32.93
C ASN A 72 -9.10 -1.48 -33.03
N ARG A 73 -9.01 -2.45 -32.11
CA ARG A 73 -9.87 -3.65 -32.11
C ARG A 73 -11.21 -3.46 -31.41
N GLN A 74 -11.37 -2.38 -30.65
CA GLN A 74 -12.55 -2.12 -29.83
C GLN A 74 -12.81 -3.25 -28.83
N SER A 75 -11.78 -3.65 -28.10
CA SER A 75 -11.85 -4.76 -27.14
C SER A 75 -11.07 -4.49 -25.87
N LEU A 76 -11.57 -5.00 -24.75
CA LEU A 76 -10.86 -4.97 -23.47
C LEU A 76 -9.72 -5.98 -23.44
N PHE A 77 -8.64 -5.61 -22.75
CA PHE A 77 -7.52 -6.48 -22.43
C PHE A 77 -6.94 -6.10 -21.07
N ALA A 78 -6.37 -7.08 -20.37
CA ALA A 78 -5.76 -6.86 -19.06
C ALA A 78 -4.29 -6.46 -19.20
N ALA A 79 -3.86 -5.47 -18.42
CA ALA A 79 -2.44 -5.13 -18.27
C ALA A 79 -2.15 -4.63 -16.84
N PRO A 80 -0.87 -4.62 -16.42
CA PRO A 80 -0.44 -4.06 -15.14
C PRO A 80 -0.94 -2.62 -14.90
N ASP A 81 -1.40 -2.33 -13.68
CA ASP A 81 -1.87 -1.01 -13.24
C ASP A 81 -0.78 0.06 -13.22
N ASP A 82 0.50 -0.34 -13.18
CA ASP A 82 1.64 0.56 -13.22
C ASP A 82 1.95 1.09 -14.64
N GLN A 83 1.26 0.57 -15.68
CA GLN A 83 1.42 1.08 -17.03
C GLN A 83 0.54 2.31 -17.29
N LEU A 84 1.17 3.35 -17.83
CA LEU A 84 0.50 4.61 -18.13
C LEU A 84 -0.05 4.67 -19.55
N PRO A 85 -1.34 4.96 -19.75
CA PRO A 85 -1.90 5.08 -21.08
C PRO A 85 -1.36 6.31 -21.85
N PRO A 86 -1.30 6.24 -23.20
CA PRO A 86 -1.56 5.02 -23.97
C PRO A 86 -0.44 3.97 -23.85
N ILE A 87 -0.80 2.68 -23.88
CA ILE A 87 0.10 1.53 -23.88
C ILE A 87 -0.02 0.77 -25.20
N LYS A 88 0.87 -0.19 -25.43
CA LYS A 88 0.78 -1.03 -26.63
C LYS A 88 -0.44 -1.94 -26.54
N ALA A 89 -1.38 -1.79 -27.46
CA ALA A 89 -2.56 -2.66 -27.51
C ALA A 89 -2.24 -4.00 -28.19
N PRO A 90 -2.98 -5.08 -27.89
CA PRO A 90 -2.76 -6.40 -28.50
C PRO A 90 -2.90 -6.41 -30.03
N SER A 91 -3.76 -5.56 -30.60
CA SER A 91 -3.90 -5.48 -32.05
C SER A 91 -2.73 -4.80 -32.76
N GLN A 92 -1.83 -4.15 -32.02
CA GLN A 92 -0.79 -3.34 -32.62
C GLN A 92 0.36 -4.18 -33.19
N GLY A 93 0.62 -3.98 -34.47
CA GLY A 93 1.75 -4.60 -35.15
C GLY A 93 3.10 -4.11 -34.61
N LYS A 94 4.18 -4.87 -34.88
CA LYS A 94 5.55 -4.50 -34.46
C LYS A 94 6.07 -3.18 -35.05
N LYS A 95 5.44 -2.68 -36.12
CA LYS A 95 5.84 -1.47 -36.85
C LYS A 95 4.98 -0.23 -36.51
N GLU A 96 3.91 -0.39 -35.74
CA GLU A 96 3.10 0.75 -35.32
C GLU A 96 3.79 1.48 -34.16
N THR A 97 3.94 2.80 -34.30
CA THR A 97 4.60 3.66 -33.31
C THR A 97 3.61 4.35 -32.39
N GLU A 98 2.36 4.53 -32.82
CA GLU A 98 1.33 5.21 -32.05
C GLU A 98 0.64 4.24 -31.10
N LEU A 99 0.77 4.41 -29.79
CA LEU A 99 0.16 3.52 -28.80
C LEU A 99 -1.37 3.67 -28.76
N LYS A 100 -2.11 2.56 -28.73
CA LYS A 100 -3.59 2.53 -28.88
C LYS A 100 -4.33 1.92 -27.69
N GLY A 101 -3.63 1.44 -26.67
CA GLY A 101 -4.23 0.89 -25.46
C GLY A 101 -4.48 1.98 -24.43
N VAL A 102 -5.72 2.27 -24.08
CA VAL A 102 -6.05 3.29 -23.05
C VAL A 102 -6.63 2.63 -21.81
N ARG A 103 -6.53 3.23 -20.63
CA ARG A 103 -7.08 2.62 -19.41
C ARG A 103 -8.60 2.60 -19.51
N ALA A 104 -9.23 1.50 -19.10
CA ALA A 104 -10.67 1.33 -19.17
C ALA A 104 -11.24 1.13 -17.76
N TYR A 105 -12.22 1.95 -17.41
CA TYR A 105 -12.99 1.76 -16.19
C TYR A 105 -14.26 0.99 -16.57
N ALA A 106 -14.19 -0.32 -16.39
CA ALA A 106 -15.28 -1.23 -16.69
C ALA A 106 -16.04 -1.62 -15.42
N PHE A 107 -17.35 -1.78 -15.56
CA PHE A 107 -18.28 -1.94 -14.45
C PHE A 107 -19.34 -3.00 -14.75
N TYR A 108 -20.05 -3.42 -13.71
CA TYR A 108 -21.18 -4.34 -13.78
C TYR A 108 -22.18 -4.06 -12.65
N TYR A 109 -23.48 -4.35 -12.84
CA TYR A 109 -24.52 -4.05 -11.85
C TYR A 109 -24.90 -5.23 -10.92
N ASN A 110 -24.97 -6.47 -11.41
CA ASN A 110 -25.45 -7.64 -10.64
C ASN A 110 -24.33 -8.62 -10.26
N ASP A 111 -24.65 -9.80 -9.75
CA ASP A 111 -23.66 -10.82 -9.42
C ASP A 111 -22.95 -11.35 -10.67
N GLN A 112 -21.67 -11.70 -10.51
CA GLN A 112 -20.69 -12.00 -11.58
C GLN A 112 -21.12 -13.05 -12.61
N GLU A 113 -22.19 -13.80 -12.36
CA GLU A 113 -22.66 -14.86 -13.24
C GLU A 113 -23.28 -14.32 -14.54
N ASP A 114 -23.83 -13.10 -14.53
CA ASP A 114 -24.43 -12.48 -15.71
C ASP A 114 -23.48 -11.49 -16.40
N LYS A 115 -22.52 -12.03 -17.15
CA LYS A 115 -21.55 -11.28 -17.96
C LYS A 115 -22.18 -10.35 -19.01
N THR A 116 -23.49 -10.49 -19.28
CA THR A 116 -24.19 -9.64 -20.24
C THR A 116 -24.45 -8.22 -19.71
N LYS A 117 -24.19 -7.97 -18.41
CA LYS A 117 -24.38 -6.68 -17.75
C LYS A 117 -23.08 -5.91 -17.49
N GLU A 118 -21.98 -6.32 -18.13
CA GLU A 118 -20.69 -5.65 -18.08
C GLU A 118 -20.66 -4.50 -19.10
N PHE A 119 -20.10 -3.35 -18.73
CA PHE A 119 -19.97 -2.20 -19.62
C PHE A 119 -18.71 -1.39 -19.32
N VAL A 120 -18.20 -0.67 -20.33
CA VAL A 120 -17.11 0.30 -20.14
C VAL A 120 -17.74 1.64 -19.83
N GLY A 121 -17.55 2.13 -18.60
CA GLY A 121 -18.11 3.41 -18.16
C GLY A 121 -17.40 4.60 -18.81
N TYR A 122 -16.06 4.58 -18.78
CA TYR A 122 -15.25 5.58 -19.49
C TYR A 122 -13.82 5.06 -19.72
N LEU A 123 -13.13 5.75 -20.61
CA LEU A 123 -11.73 5.53 -20.93
C LEU A 123 -10.90 6.67 -20.34
N GLU A 124 -9.67 6.36 -19.95
CA GLU A 124 -8.71 7.31 -19.41
C GLU A 124 -7.40 7.29 -20.19
N ASN A 125 -6.88 8.48 -20.42
CA ASN A 125 -5.64 8.71 -21.13
C ASN A 125 -4.85 9.87 -20.48
N TYR A 126 -3.62 10.08 -20.91
CA TYR A 126 -2.79 11.19 -20.44
C TYR A 126 -2.18 11.97 -21.60
N THR A 127 -2.02 13.28 -21.39
CA THR A 127 -1.16 14.10 -22.25
C THR A 127 0.30 13.64 -22.13
N LYS A 128 1.11 14.01 -23.12
CA LYS A 128 2.54 13.68 -23.13
C LYS A 128 3.25 14.26 -21.91
N GLU A 129 2.88 15.47 -21.52
CA GLU A 129 3.44 16.20 -20.38
C GLU A 129 3.10 15.51 -19.05
N ALA A 130 1.86 15.06 -18.88
CA ALA A 130 1.46 14.31 -17.70
C ALA A 130 2.18 12.95 -17.59
N ARG A 131 2.38 12.26 -18.70
CA ARG A 131 3.19 11.01 -18.71
C ARG A 131 4.62 11.25 -18.27
N GLN A 132 5.26 12.27 -18.82
CA GLN A 132 6.62 12.67 -18.41
C GLN A 132 6.68 13.06 -16.94
N ALA A 133 5.63 13.71 -16.41
CA ALA A 133 5.55 14.03 -14.99
C ALA A 133 5.43 12.76 -14.12
N HIS A 134 4.67 11.76 -14.59
CA HIS A 134 4.53 10.48 -13.89
C HIS A 134 5.82 9.66 -13.88
N GLU A 135 6.60 9.66 -14.96
CA GLU A 135 7.92 9.02 -15.02
C GLU A 135 8.89 9.63 -13.99
N LYS A 136 8.80 10.94 -13.75
CA LYS A 136 9.63 11.66 -12.77
C LYS A 136 9.17 11.47 -11.33
N LEU A 137 7.90 11.11 -11.12
CA LEU A 137 7.27 11.06 -9.81
C LEU A 137 7.92 10.04 -8.86
N THR A 138 8.47 8.95 -9.40
CA THR A 138 9.11 7.87 -8.62
C THR A 138 10.32 8.37 -7.82
N SER A 139 11.04 9.35 -8.34
CA SER A 139 12.26 9.89 -7.71
C SER A 139 12.04 11.23 -7.00
N ALA A 140 10.86 11.84 -7.16
CA ALA A 140 10.58 13.17 -6.65
C ALA A 140 10.22 13.18 -5.15
N GLN A 141 10.65 14.21 -4.44
CA GLN A 141 10.39 14.42 -3.01
C GLN A 141 9.89 15.85 -2.73
N GLY A 142 9.25 16.04 -1.57
CA GLY A 142 8.81 17.36 -1.10
C GLY A 142 7.92 18.11 -2.11
N ASN A 143 8.18 19.39 -2.30
CA ASN A 143 7.40 20.27 -3.18
C ASN A 143 7.42 19.84 -4.65
N GLU A 144 8.51 19.24 -5.13
CA GLU A 144 8.59 18.74 -6.51
C GLU A 144 7.54 17.66 -6.76
N ARG A 145 7.37 16.74 -5.81
CA ARG A 145 6.35 15.69 -5.89
C ARG A 145 4.94 16.29 -6.02
N ALA A 146 4.63 17.32 -5.23
CA ALA A 146 3.34 17.99 -5.29
C ALA A 146 3.09 18.66 -6.66
N VAL A 147 4.10 19.33 -7.23
CA VAL A 147 4.02 19.95 -8.56
C VAL A 147 3.80 18.89 -9.64
N LEU A 148 4.51 17.75 -9.58
CA LEU A 148 4.33 16.66 -10.54
C LEU A 148 2.93 16.04 -10.45
N LEU A 149 2.41 15.82 -9.24
CA LEU A 149 1.04 15.34 -9.04
C LEU A 149 0.00 16.29 -9.63
N GLY A 150 0.20 17.61 -9.47
CA GLY A 150 -0.62 18.63 -10.10
C GLY A 150 -0.64 18.49 -11.62
N ARG A 151 0.54 18.41 -12.25
CA ARG A 151 0.68 18.23 -13.71
C ARG A 151 0.05 16.94 -14.23
N ILE A 152 0.19 15.84 -13.48
CA ILE A 152 -0.42 14.56 -13.84
C ILE A 152 -1.93 14.70 -13.84
N ASN A 153 -2.51 15.35 -12.82
CA ASN A 153 -3.95 15.56 -12.71
C ASN A 153 -4.49 16.53 -13.78
N GLU A 154 -3.74 17.58 -14.10
CA GLU A 154 -4.07 18.55 -15.14
C GLU A 154 -4.09 17.90 -16.53
N GLY A 155 -3.13 17.01 -16.83
CA GLY A 155 -3.05 16.32 -18.11
C GLY A 155 -3.77 14.96 -18.15
N ARG A 156 -4.59 14.63 -17.14
CA ARG A 156 -5.45 13.45 -17.16
C ARG A 156 -6.67 13.72 -18.05
N LEU A 157 -6.92 12.84 -19.00
CA LEU A 157 -7.98 12.94 -20.00
C LEU A 157 -8.96 11.78 -19.85
N VAL A 158 -10.24 12.04 -20.08
CA VAL A 158 -11.29 11.02 -20.07
C VAL A 158 -12.23 11.19 -21.27
N ARG A 159 -12.91 10.10 -21.65
CA ARG A 159 -14.02 10.13 -22.61
C ARG A 159 -14.92 8.92 -22.43
N ARG A 160 -16.18 9.01 -22.88
CA ARG A 160 -17.03 7.81 -23.04
C ARG A 160 -16.58 7.02 -24.26
N LEU A 161 -16.99 5.75 -24.34
CA LEU A 161 -16.55 4.88 -25.43
C LEU A 161 -16.99 5.40 -26.80
N GLU A 162 -18.20 5.95 -26.85
CA GLU A 162 -18.88 6.55 -27.99
C GLU A 162 -18.46 7.98 -28.33
N ASP A 163 -17.80 8.69 -27.41
CA ASP A 163 -17.34 10.06 -27.65
C ASP A 163 -16.07 10.05 -28.51
N ALA A 164 -16.00 10.94 -29.50
CA ALA A 164 -14.81 11.11 -30.35
C ALA A 164 -13.69 11.89 -29.65
N GLU A 165 -14.05 12.85 -28.80
CA GLU A 165 -13.11 13.80 -28.20
C GLU A 165 -12.72 13.41 -26.77
N TRP A 166 -11.46 13.67 -26.44
CA TRP A 166 -10.95 13.57 -25.08
C TRP A 166 -11.17 14.89 -24.36
N VAL A 167 -11.70 14.84 -23.13
CA VAL A 167 -11.87 16.01 -22.27
C VAL A 167 -10.99 15.90 -21.03
N ALA A 168 -10.61 17.03 -20.45
CA ALA A 168 -9.84 17.03 -19.21
C ALA A 168 -10.66 16.43 -18.06
N ALA A 169 -10.07 15.50 -17.32
CA ALA A 169 -10.77 14.77 -16.26
C ALA A 169 -11.29 15.68 -15.14
N HIS A 170 -10.61 16.80 -14.91
CA HIS A 170 -10.98 17.79 -13.90
C HIS A 170 -11.98 18.85 -14.42
N SER A 171 -12.32 18.85 -15.72
CA SER A 171 -13.31 19.78 -16.27
C SER A 171 -14.74 19.36 -15.89
N PRO A 172 -15.73 20.27 -15.95
CA PRO A 172 -17.13 19.93 -15.74
C PRO A 172 -17.62 18.77 -16.63
N GLU A 173 -17.16 18.73 -17.88
CA GLU A 173 -17.47 17.68 -18.87
C GLU A 173 -16.82 16.35 -18.47
N GLY A 174 -15.54 16.36 -18.09
CA GLY A 174 -14.85 15.14 -17.62
C GLY A 174 -15.48 14.57 -16.35
N LEU A 175 -15.84 15.44 -15.40
CA LEU A 175 -16.58 15.06 -14.19
C LEU A 175 -17.97 14.53 -14.51
N LYS A 176 -18.62 15.01 -15.58
CA LYS A 176 -19.90 14.46 -16.03
C LYS A 176 -19.73 13.04 -16.58
N VAL A 177 -18.73 12.82 -17.45
CA VAL A 177 -18.40 11.48 -17.98
C VAL A 177 -18.19 10.47 -16.85
N MET A 178 -17.36 10.80 -15.87
CA MET A 178 -17.07 9.90 -14.75
C MET A 178 -18.28 9.67 -13.83
N ARG A 179 -19.11 10.69 -13.59
CA ARG A 179 -20.33 10.53 -12.78
C ARG A 179 -21.41 9.72 -13.49
N GLU A 180 -21.56 9.87 -14.80
CA GLU A 180 -22.53 9.11 -15.59
C GLU A 180 -22.24 7.61 -15.53
N ALA A 181 -20.96 7.21 -15.55
CA ALA A 181 -20.54 5.83 -15.38
C ALA A 181 -20.92 5.21 -14.01
N MET A 182 -21.19 6.05 -13.00
CA MET A 182 -21.53 5.63 -11.64
C MET A 182 -23.03 5.74 -11.31
N LYS A 183 -23.87 6.06 -12.31
CA LYS A 183 -25.33 6.12 -12.10
C LYS A 183 -25.87 4.73 -11.76
N PRO A 184 -26.89 4.64 -10.90
CA PRO A 184 -27.58 3.37 -10.68
C PRO A 184 -28.35 2.94 -11.95
N ASN A 185 -28.59 1.64 -12.09
CA ASN A 185 -29.48 1.09 -13.11
C ASN A 185 -30.96 1.35 -12.79
N GLU A 186 -31.87 0.83 -13.61
CA GLU A 186 -33.34 0.96 -13.42
C GLU A 186 -33.82 0.39 -12.07
N ASP A 187 -33.13 -0.60 -11.52
CA ASP A 187 -33.42 -1.21 -10.22
C ASP A 187 -32.84 -0.41 -9.03
N GLY A 188 -32.16 0.71 -9.29
CA GLY A 188 -31.49 1.52 -8.25
C GLY A 188 -30.15 0.94 -7.79
N ILE A 189 -29.61 -0.07 -8.46
CA ILE A 189 -28.35 -0.73 -8.10
C ILE A 189 -27.17 0.07 -8.63
N LEU A 190 -26.17 0.34 -7.79
CA LEU A 190 -24.95 1.03 -8.19
C LEU A 190 -23.98 0.09 -8.92
N PRO A 191 -23.24 0.58 -9.92
CA PRO A 191 -22.26 -0.22 -10.63
C PRO A 191 -21.04 -0.52 -9.75
N ARG A 192 -20.51 -1.74 -9.87
CA ARG A 192 -19.29 -2.20 -9.21
C ARG A 192 -18.13 -2.30 -10.22
N PRO A 193 -16.88 -2.02 -9.85
CA PRO A 193 -15.73 -2.21 -10.74
C PRO A 193 -15.59 -3.67 -11.17
N TRP A 194 -15.56 -3.93 -12.47
CA TRP A 194 -15.45 -5.28 -13.01
C TRP A 194 -14.05 -5.84 -12.75
N PRO A 195 -13.89 -6.91 -11.93
CA PRO A 195 -12.56 -7.42 -11.61
C PRO A 195 -11.89 -8.00 -12.85
N VAL A 196 -10.58 -7.77 -12.96
CA VAL A 196 -9.75 -8.52 -13.88
C VAL A 196 -9.56 -9.90 -13.28
N SER A 197 -10.22 -10.92 -13.84
CA SER A 197 -9.94 -12.30 -13.44
C SER A 197 -8.51 -12.64 -13.86
N GLU A 198 -7.65 -12.98 -12.90
CA GLU A 198 -6.41 -13.71 -13.19
C GLU A 198 -6.83 -15.02 -13.86
N LYS A 199 -6.57 -15.13 -15.16
CA LYS A 199 -6.67 -16.41 -15.88
C LYS A 199 -5.41 -17.22 -15.67
#